data_AF-C0MA48-F1
#
_entry.id   AF-C0MA48-F1
#
_cell.length_a   1.000
_cell.length_b   1.000
_cell.length_c   1.000
_cell.angle_alpha   90.00
_cell.angle_beta   90.00
_cell.angle_gamma   90.00
#
_symmetry.space_group_name_H-M   'P 1'
#
loop_
_entity.id
_entity.type
_entity.pdbx_description
1 polymer ?
#
loop_
_entity_poly.entity_id
_entity_poly.type
_entity_poly.pdbx_seq_one_letter_code
_entity_poly.pdbx_strand_id
1 'polypeptide(L)'
;MIKELEKVMIEDVEYSYDPEKEYIKDGHAFCKVCHERKDRKVMEFFDNKMIFKISCKCDRDREARKKEREKQMEIERLKKNCFNSIIQWSYTFENYQGEENQSLIIAKNFVKDYEQMKKENIGLLFYGSVGSGKTYLACSIANSLIEQYQIGVKIRNFAQLINELQKGGFDFDKNAYIESLVNTSVLILDDLGIERDTSYAKEQVYNIVNNRYLKQKPTIFTTNLSYDTIQRGF
;
A
#
# COMPACT_ATOMS: atom_id res chain seq x y z
N MET A 1 -26.58 -22.21 12.27
CA MET A 1 -27.65 -21.80 13.19
C MET A 1 -28.10 -20.41 12.82
N ILE A 2 -29.32 -20.29 12.29
CA ILE A 2 -29.97 -19.00 12.07
C ILE A 2 -30.25 -18.44 13.48
N LYS A 3 -29.77 -17.23 13.77
CA LYS A 3 -29.99 -16.58 15.07
C LYS A 3 -31.42 -16.05 15.11
N GLU A 4 -32.18 -16.45 16.13
CA GLU A 4 -33.55 -15.98 16.32
C GLU A 4 -33.50 -14.54 16.83
N LEU A 5 -33.99 -13.60 16.03
CA LEU A 5 -34.13 -12.20 16.43
C LEU A 5 -35.50 -12.06 17.11
N GLU A 6 -35.51 -11.45 18.30
CA GLU A 6 -36.74 -11.06 18.98
C GLU A 6 -37.21 -9.69 18.48
N LYS A 7 -38.49 -9.40 18.68
CA LYS A 7 -39.12 -8.13 18.28
C LYS A 7 -39.74 -7.47 19.50
N VAL A 8 -39.59 -6.15 19.60
CA VAL A 8 -40.21 -5.31 20.63
C VAL A 8 -40.75 -4.04 20.00
N MET A 9 -41.78 -3.45 20.60
CA MET A 9 -42.28 -2.14 20.19
C MET A 9 -41.50 -1.03 20.91
N ILE A 10 -40.82 -0.16 20.17
CA ILE A 10 -40.17 1.06 20.68
C ILE A 10 -40.89 2.25 20.03
N GLU A 11 -41.58 3.06 20.82
CA GLU A 11 -42.33 4.24 20.34
C GLU A 11 -43.26 3.90 19.13
N ASP A 12 -44.03 2.80 19.26
CA ASP A 12 -44.94 2.25 18.24
C ASP A 12 -44.28 1.75 16.93
N VAL A 13 -42.96 1.56 16.94
CA VAL A 13 -42.20 0.96 15.84
C VAL A 13 -41.63 -0.39 16.25
N GLU A 14 -41.78 -1.40 15.38
CA GLU A 14 -41.18 -2.72 15.59
C GLU A 14 -39.65 -2.64 15.49
N TYR A 15 -38.96 -3.01 16.57
CA TYR A 15 -37.51 -3.10 16.65
C TYR A 15 -37.10 -4.58 16.84
N SER A 16 -36.42 -5.15 15.84
CA SER A 16 -35.86 -6.49 15.96
C SER A 16 -34.49 -6.44 16.65
N TYR A 17 -34.23 -7.28 17.64
CA TYR A 17 -32.95 -7.31 18.38
C TYR A 17 -32.44 -8.73 18.64
N ASP A 18 -31.14 -8.84 18.92
CA ASP A 18 -30.47 -10.10 19.27
C ASP A 18 -30.47 -10.21 20.81
N PRO A 19 -31.34 -11.03 21.44
CA PRO A 19 -31.46 -11.08 22.90
C PRO A 19 -30.17 -11.55 23.57
N GLU A 20 -29.25 -12.22 22.87
CA GLU A 20 -27.93 -12.59 23.42
C GLU A 20 -26.99 -11.39 23.55
N LYS A 21 -27.24 -10.31 22.79
CA LYS A 21 -26.37 -9.12 22.74
C LYS A 21 -27.02 -7.85 23.25
N GLU A 22 -28.33 -7.81 23.28
CA GLU A 22 -29.12 -6.62 23.58
C GLU A 22 -30.13 -6.92 24.68
N TYR A 23 -30.42 -5.92 25.52
CA TYR A 23 -31.51 -5.95 26.47
C TYR A 23 -32.37 -4.69 26.31
N ILE A 24 -33.65 -4.80 26.65
CA ILE A 24 -34.57 -3.68 26.60
C ILE A 24 -34.70 -3.07 27.99
N LYS A 25 -34.59 -1.74 28.07
CA LYS A 25 -34.80 -0.97 29.30
C LYS A 25 -35.47 0.35 28.93
N ASP A 26 -36.51 0.73 29.67
CA ASP A 26 -37.22 2.00 29.48
C ASP A 26 -37.65 2.27 28.01
N GLY A 27 -38.07 1.22 27.30
CA GLY A 27 -38.47 1.31 25.89
C GLY A 27 -37.33 1.46 24.89
N HIS A 28 -36.07 1.25 25.28
CA HIS A 28 -34.91 1.37 24.40
C HIS A 28 -34.03 0.12 24.45
N ALA A 29 -33.31 -0.14 23.35
CA ALA A 29 -32.41 -1.27 23.22
C ALA A 29 -30.99 -0.87 23.63
N PHE A 30 -30.36 -1.68 24.47
CA PHE A 30 -29.02 -1.44 24.99
C PHE A 30 -28.12 -2.65 24.78
N CYS A 31 -26.83 -2.41 24.56
CA CYS A 31 -25.84 -3.48 24.50
C CYS A 31 -25.67 -4.15 25.88
N LYS A 32 -25.77 -5.48 25.96
CA LYS A 32 -25.51 -6.24 27.19
C LYS A 32 -24.08 -6.12 27.74
N VAL A 33 -23.12 -5.70 26.91
CA VAL A 33 -21.69 -5.64 27.27
C VAL A 33 -21.26 -4.24 27.70
N CYS A 34 -21.57 -3.22 26.89
CA CYS A 34 -21.14 -1.84 27.17
C CYS A 34 -22.27 -0.92 27.64
N HIS A 35 -23.52 -1.40 27.67
CA HIS A 35 -24.69 -0.66 28.10
C HIS A 35 -24.97 0.65 27.33
N GLU A 36 -24.31 0.88 26.19
CA GLU A 36 -24.69 1.94 25.28
C GLU A 36 -26.01 1.60 24.56
N ARG A 37 -26.80 2.64 24.32
CA ARG A 37 -28.04 2.55 23.54
C ARG A 37 -27.73 2.17 22.09
N LYS A 38 -28.56 1.32 21.51
CA LYS A 38 -28.42 0.74 20.16
C LYS A 38 -29.52 1.14 19.19
N ASP A 39 -30.53 1.84 19.67
CA ASP A 39 -31.59 2.46 18.87
C ASP A 39 -31.52 3.98 18.93
N ARG A 40 -32.00 4.65 17.89
CA ARG A 40 -32.23 6.11 17.89
C ARG A 40 -33.68 6.44 18.25
N LYS A 41 -33.98 7.74 18.35
CA LYS A 41 -35.36 8.24 18.33
C LYS A 41 -36.07 7.79 17.05
N VAL A 42 -37.36 7.50 17.15
CA VAL A 42 -38.19 7.24 15.98
C VAL A 42 -38.18 8.48 15.07
N MET A 43 -38.00 8.24 13.77
CA MET A 43 -38.12 9.27 12.75
C MET A 43 -39.34 8.98 11.89
N GLU A 44 -40.12 10.03 11.63
CA GLU A 44 -41.25 10.00 10.70
C GLU A 44 -40.73 10.32 9.29
N PHE A 45 -41.02 9.42 8.36
CA PHE A 45 -40.66 9.55 6.95
C PHE A 45 -41.94 9.29 6.13
N PHE A 46 -42.55 10.38 5.63
CA PHE A 46 -43.90 10.33 5.05
C PHE A 46 -44.92 9.72 6.05
N ASP A 47 -45.77 8.79 5.59
CA ASP A 47 -46.76 8.08 6.40
C ASP A 47 -46.16 6.89 7.20
N ASN A 48 -44.82 6.72 7.20
CA ASN A 48 -44.15 5.61 7.86
C ASN A 48 -43.25 6.08 9.02
N LYS A 49 -43.28 5.33 10.12
CA LYS A 49 -42.35 5.51 11.25
C LYS A 49 -41.23 4.48 11.18
N MET A 50 -39.99 4.92 11.38
CA MET A 50 -38.81 4.04 11.36
C MET A 50 -37.87 4.31 12.53
N ILE A 51 -37.21 3.24 12.99
CA ILE A 51 -36.18 3.29 14.03
C ILE A 51 -34.85 2.80 13.47
N PHE A 52 -33.79 3.59 13.66
CA PHE A 52 -32.45 3.24 13.17
C PHE A 52 -31.61 2.58 14.26
N LYS A 53 -30.98 1.47 13.91
CA LYS A 53 -29.94 0.86 14.74
C LYS A 53 -28.65 1.66 14.68
N ILE A 54 -27.99 1.81 15.81
CA ILE A 54 -26.66 2.42 15.93
C ILE A 54 -25.67 1.45 16.55
N SER A 55 -24.42 1.56 16.10
CA SER A 55 -23.30 0.79 16.63
C SER A 55 -22.98 1.26 18.04
N CYS A 56 -23.02 0.37 19.02
CA CYS A 56 -22.49 0.62 20.36
C CYS A 56 -20.95 0.60 20.37
N LYS A 57 -20.31 0.95 21.50
CA LYS A 57 -18.85 0.90 21.66
C LYS A 57 -18.27 -0.46 21.26
N CYS A 58 -18.89 -1.56 21.67
CA CYS A 58 -18.42 -2.90 21.32
C CYS A 58 -18.46 -3.18 19.80
N ASP A 59 -19.46 -2.63 19.10
CA ASP A 59 -19.57 -2.76 17.64
C ASP A 59 -18.49 -1.92 16.95
N ARG A 60 -18.30 -0.66 17.40
CA ARG A 60 -17.27 0.24 16.88
C ARG A 60 -15.86 -0.31 17.12
N ASP A 61 -15.56 -0.83 18.30
CA ASP A 61 -14.27 -1.44 18.63
C ASP A 61 -14.00 -2.69 17.79
N ARG A 62 -15.02 -3.52 17.55
CA ARG A 62 -14.90 -4.72 16.70
C ARG A 62 -14.62 -4.33 15.25
N GLU A 63 -15.32 -3.32 14.74
CA GLU A 63 -15.10 -2.81 13.39
C GLU A 63 -13.70 -2.20 13.25
N ALA A 64 -13.24 -1.43 14.23
CA ALA A 64 -11.89 -0.86 14.27
C ALA A 64 -10.82 -1.96 14.25
N ARG A 65 -10.95 -3.01 15.09
CA ARG A 65 -10.03 -4.16 15.10
C ARG A 65 -10.03 -4.92 13.79
N LYS A 66 -11.21 -5.07 13.14
CA LYS A 66 -11.31 -5.71 11.84
C LYS A 66 -10.58 -4.89 10.76
N LYS A 67 -10.83 -3.58 10.71
CA LYS A 67 -10.14 -2.66 9.77
C LYS A 67 -8.63 -2.66 9.97
N GLU A 68 -8.17 -2.63 11.22
CA GLU A 68 -6.73 -2.70 11.52
C GLU A 68 -6.13 -4.03 11.06
N ARG A 69 -6.80 -5.15 11.31
CA ARG A 69 -6.35 -6.46 10.84
C ARG A 69 -6.28 -6.54 9.31
N GLU A 70 -7.30 -6.03 8.62
CA GLU A 70 -7.33 -5.96 7.15
C GLU A 70 -6.20 -5.08 6.61
N LYS A 71 -5.95 -3.92 7.24
CA LYS A 71 -4.84 -3.04 6.91
C LYS A 71 -3.49 -3.74 7.05
N GLN A 72 -3.25 -4.42 8.17
CA GLN A 72 -1.99 -5.12 8.42
C GLN A 72 -1.76 -6.27 7.43
N MET A 73 -2.81 -7.03 7.10
CA MET A 73 -2.74 -8.09 6.08
C MET A 73 -2.37 -7.51 4.71
N GLU A 74 -2.94 -6.36 4.34
CA GLU A 74 -2.64 -5.71 3.07
C GLU A 74 -1.20 -5.18 3.04
N ILE A 75 -0.73 -4.52 4.11
CA ILE A 75 0.67 -4.07 4.24
C ILE A 75 1.63 -5.26 4.07
N GLU A 76 1.37 -6.37 4.76
CA GLU A 76 2.21 -7.56 4.67
C GLU A 76 2.22 -8.14 3.25
N ARG A 77 1.05 -8.20 2.60
CA ARG A 77 0.91 -8.64 1.21
C ARG A 77 1.70 -7.74 0.26
N LEU A 78 1.61 -6.42 0.44
CA LEU A 78 2.33 -5.45 -0.39
C LEU A 78 3.84 -5.56 -0.18
N LYS A 79 4.33 -5.66 1.07
CA LYS A 79 5.76 -5.86 1.37
C LYS A 79 6.31 -7.15 0.75
N LYS A 80 5.57 -8.26 0.85
CA LYS A 80 5.92 -9.55 0.21
C LYS A 80 6.03 -9.45 -1.31
N ASN A 81 5.16 -8.66 -1.95
CA ASN A 81 5.22 -8.43 -3.39
C ASN A 81 6.32 -7.44 -3.81
N CYS A 82 6.63 -6.49 -2.93
CA CYS A 82 7.61 -5.43 -3.17
C CYS A 82 9.04 -5.93 -3.09
N PHE A 83 9.42 -6.52 -1.96
CA PHE A 83 10.81 -6.82 -1.59
C PHE A 83 11.20 -8.27 -1.89
N ASN A 84 12.46 -8.48 -2.25
CA ASN A 84 13.03 -9.80 -2.49
C ASN A 84 13.63 -10.42 -1.22
N SER A 85 13.89 -9.62 -0.18
CA SER A 85 14.45 -10.08 1.09
C SER A 85 13.73 -9.44 2.29
N ILE A 86 13.55 -10.24 3.34
CA ILE A 86 12.93 -9.79 4.60
C ILE A 86 13.73 -8.66 5.26
N ILE A 87 15.05 -8.58 5.04
CA ILE A 87 15.89 -7.54 5.65
C ILE A 87 15.50 -6.15 5.15
N GLN A 88 15.03 -6.04 3.90
CA GLN A 88 14.61 -4.78 3.29
C GLN A 88 13.35 -4.21 3.96
N TRP A 89 12.60 -5.02 4.71
CA TRP A 89 11.43 -4.55 5.46
C TRP A 89 11.82 -3.64 6.62
N SER A 90 13.07 -3.74 7.09
CA SER A 90 13.62 -2.92 8.16
C SER A 90 14.25 -1.61 7.67
N TYR A 91 14.38 -1.44 6.34
CA TYR A 91 14.97 -0.23 5.76
C TYR A 91 13.91 0.87 5.71
N THR A 92 13.76 1.61 6.81
CA THR A 92 12.79 2.69 6.96
C THR A 92 13.50 4.01 7.25
N PHE A 93 12.80 5.14 7.09
CA PHE A 93 13.39 6.44 7.41
C PHE A 93 13.74 6.59 8.89
N GLU A 94 13.00 5.93 9.78
CA GLU A 94 13.21 5.92 11.22
C GLU A 94 14.47 5.13 11.61
N ASN A 95 14.79 4.08 10.85
CA ASN A 95 15.97 3.24 11.06
C ASN A 95 17.20 3.75 10.29
N TYR A 96 17.10 4.84 9.54
CA TYR A 96 18.20 5.38 8.76
C TYR A 96 19.27 5.97 9.69
N GLN A 97 20.47 5.40 9.67
CA GLN A 97 21.60 5.81 10.51
C GLN A 97 22.59 6.77 9.81
N GLY A 98 22.30 7.16 8.56
CA GLY A 98 23.13 8.12 7.84
C GLY A 98 22.86 9.55 8.27
N GLU A 99 23.77 10.46 7.91
CA GLU A 99 23.57 11.89 8.14
C GLU A 99 22.33 12.40 7.39
N GLU A 100 21.63 13.36 7.99
CA GLU A 100 20.54 14.06 7.33
C GLU A 100 21.12 14.91 6.19
N ASN A 101 20.96 14.40 4.98
CA ASN A 101 21.46 15.00 3.75
C ASN A 101 20.31 15.28 2.78
N GLN A 102 20.64 15.97 1.68
CA GLN A 102 19.67 16.34 0.66
C GLN A 102 18.93 15.11 0.08
N SER A 103 19.60 13.97 -0.07
CA SER A 103 18.99 12.73 -0.58
C SER A 103 17.91 12.20 0.36
N LEU A 104 18.13 12.25 1.68
CA LEU A 104 17.12 11.87 2.67
C LEU A 104 15.91 12.81 2.63
N ILE A 105 16.16 14.12 2.53
CA ILE A 105 15.09 15.14 2.44
C ILE A 105 14.24 14.92 1.19
N ILE A 106 14.89 14.72 0.03
CA ILE A 106 14.20 14.43 -1.24
C ILE A 106 13.38 13.15 -1.13
N ALA A 107 13.92 12.09 -0.52
CA ALA A 107 13.22 10.83 -0.33
C ALA A 107 11.97 10.98 0.54
N LYS A 108 12.06 11.71 1.67
CA LYS A 108 10.91 12.02 2.54
C LYS A 108 9.87 12.87 1.81
N ASN A 109 10.30 13.88 1.06
CA ASN A 109 9.40 14.75 0.29
C ASN A 109 8.65 13.99 -0.81
N PHE A 110 9.33 13.06 -1.52
CA PHE A 110 8.67 12.23 -2.53
C PHE A 110 7.50 11.43 -1.94
N VAL A 111 7.66 10.89 -0.72
CA VAL A 111 6.58 10.16 -0.05
C VAL A 111 5.47 11.09 0.42
N LYS A 112 5.84 12.21 1.05
CA LYS A 112 4.89 13.22 1.55
C LYS A 112 4.01 13.77 0.41
N ASP A 113 4.61 14.06 -0.73
CA ASP A 113 3.96 14.70 -1.87
C ASP A 113 3.61 13.69 -2.97
N TYR A 114 3.46 12.40 -2.64
CA TYR A 114 3.33 11.31 -3.60
C TYR A 114 2.18 11.51 -4.61
N GLU A 115 1.02 12.00 -4.18
CA GLU A 115 -0.10 12.25 -5.10
C GLU A 115 0.26 13.27 -6.19
N GLN A 116 1.05 14.29 -5.85
CA GLN A 116 1.57 15.25 -6.82
C GLN A 116 2.64 14.59 -7.71
N MET A 117 3.59 13.84 -7.11
CA MET A 117 4.63 13.13 -7.86
C MET A 117 4.03 12.16 -8.88
N LYS A 118 2.95 11.45 -8.50
CA LYS A 118 2.20 10.56 -9.36
C LYS A 118 1.48 11.32 -10.48
N LYS A 119 0.78 12.42 -10.15
CA LYS A 119 0.05 13.24 -11.13
C LYS A 119 0.97 13.83 -12.19
N GLU A 120 2.16 14.26 -11.81
CA GLU A 120 3.17 14.84 -12.70
C GLU A 120 4.13 13.80 -13.29
N ASN A 121 3.97 12.52 -12.93
CA ASN A 121 4.83 11.41 -13.32
C ASN A 121 6.33 11.65 -13.00
N ILE A 122 6.60 12.24 -11.83
CA ILE A 122 7.94 12.53 -11.35
C ILE A 122 8.54 11.29 -10.69
N GLY A 123 9.73 10.91 -11.14
CA GLY A 123 10.57 9.86 -10.55
C GLY A 123 11.76 10.43 -9.78
N LEU A 124 12.60 9.54 -9.25
CA LEU A 124 13.86 9.91 -8.61
C LEU A 124 15.04 9.12 -9.20
N LEU A 125 16.21 9.73 -9.20
CA LEU A 125 17.48 9.08 -9.53
C LEU A 125 18.45 9.27 -8.37
N PHE A 126 18.76 8.19 -7.67
CA PHE A 126 19.84 8.17 -6.68
C PHE A 126 21.12 7.67 -7.36
N TYR A 127 22.16 8.49 -7.40
CA TYR A 127 23.44 8.13 -8.00
C TYR A 127 24.61 8.41 -7.05
N GLY A 128 25.81 7.89 -7.35
CA GLY A 128 27.02 8.07 -6.54
C GLY A 128 27.69 6.76 -6.15
N SER A 129 28.75 6.82 -5.35
CA SER A 129 29.61 5.67 -5.04
C SER A 129 28.88 4.53 -4.29
N VAL A 130 29.44 3.32 -4.37
CA VAL A 130 28.99 2.17 -3.57
C VAL A 130 29.00 2.53 -2.08
N GLY A 131 28.02 2.03 -1.33
CA GLY A 131 27.92 2.26 0.11
C GLY A 131 27.27 3.59 0.52
N SER A 132 26.87 4.47 -0.42
CA SER A 132 26.25 5.76 -0.10
C SER A 132 24.78 5.71 0.37
N GLY A 133 24.21 4.51 0.57
CA GLY A 133 22.86 4.34 1.09
C GLY A 133 21.71 4.48 0.08
N LYS A 134 21.98 4.55 -1.23
CA LYS A 134 20.95 4.71 -2.28
C LYS A 134 19.84 3.66 -2.22
N THR A 135 20.21 2.38 -2.19
CA THR A 135 19.27 1.27 -2.08
C THR A 135 18.47 1.33 -0.78
N TYR A 136 19.10 1.74 0.33
CA TYR A 136 18.42 1.91 1.60
C TYR A 136 17.34 3.01 1.53
N LEU A 137 17.66 4.16 0.96
CA LEU A 137 16.70 5.25 0.75
C LEU A 137 15.56 4.82 -0.18
N ALA A 138 15.86 4.09 -1.25
CA ALA A 138 14.84 3.57 -2.15
C ALA A 138 13.90 2.57 -1.44
N CYS A 139 14.45 1.65 -0.62
CA CYS A 139 13.63 0.78 0.23
C CYS A 139 12.82 1.56 1.28
N SER A 140 13.36 2.65 1.83
CA SER A 140 12.68 3.50 2.81
C SER A 140 11.47 4.20 2.20
N ILE A 141 11.59 4.70 0.97
CA ILE A 141 10.45 5.21 0.18
C ILE A 141 9.40 4.11 0.01
N ALA A 142 9.81 2.91 -0.42
CA ALA A 142 8.88 1.80 -0.63
C ALA A 142 8.14 1.40 0.66
N ASN A 143 8.86 1.22 1.78
CA ASN A 143 8.25 0.91 3.08
C ASN A 143 7.26 2.00 3.49
N SER A 144 7.65 3.27 3.39
CA SER A 144 6.80 4.39 3.81
C SER A 144 5.53 4.51 2.96
N LEU A 145 5.63 4.35 1.64
CA LEU A 145 4.46 4.32 0.75
C LEU A 145 3.49 3.16 1.05
N ILE A 146 4.04 1.97 1.34
CA ILE A 146 3.24 0.79 1.67
C ILE A 146 2.57 0.96 3.04
N GLU A 147 3.31 1.36 4.07
CA GLU A 147 2.82 1.41 5.45
C GLU A 147 1.85 2.56 5.70
N GLN A 148 2.11 3.73 5.14
CA GLN A 148 1.30 4.93 5.36
C GLN A 148 0.07 4.95 4.46
N TYR A 149 0.21 4.50 3.21
CA TYR A 149 -0.80 4.71 2.17
C TYR A 149 -1.28 3.43 1.47
N GLN A 150 -0.74 2.26 1.83
CA GLN A 150 -1.08 0.97 1.19
C GLN A 150 -0.89 1.02 -0.34
N ILE A 151 0.12 1.78 -0.81
CA ILE A 151 0.45 1.92 -2.22
C ILE A 151 1.29 0.74 -2.68
N GLY A 152 0.94 0.16 -3.84
CA GLY A 152 1.74 -0.88 -4.49
C GLY A 152 3.09 -0.37 -5.00
N VAL A 153 4.17 -0.93 -4.46
CA VAL A 153 5.54 -0.67 -4.90
C VAL A 153 6.20 -2.00 -5.28
N LYS A 154 7.09 -1.98 -6.28
CA LYS A 154 8.01 -3.10 -6.55
C LYS A 154 9.44 -2.58 -6.63
N ILE A 155 10.37 -3.28 -5.98
CA ILE A 155 11.80 -3.04 -6.13
C ILE A 155 12.46 -4.25 -6.79
N ARG A 156 13.21 -4.02 -7.86
CA ARG A 156 13.97 -5.07 -8.55
C ARG A 156 15.39 -4.59 -8.79
N ASN A 157 16.36 -5.41 -8.40
CA ASN A 157 17.74 -5.23 -8.84
C ASN A 157 17.80 -5.51 -10.35
N PHE A 158 18.48 -4.62 -11.09
CA PHE A 158 18.52 -4.65 -12.53
C PHE A 158 19.11 -5.96 -13.10
N ALA A 159 20.26 -6.38 -12.58
CA ALA A 159 20.92 -7.61 -13.03
C ALA A 159 20.05 -8.86 -12.76
N GLN A 160 19.36 -8.89 -11.62
CA GLN A 160 18.41 -9.96 -11.29
C GLN A 160 17.21 -9.97 -12.24
N LEU A 161 16.62 -8.80 -12.51
CA LEU A 161 15.50 -8.65 -13.45
C LEU A 161 15.85 -9.19 -14.84
N ILE A 162 17.01 -8.79 -15.39
CA ILE A 162 17.44 -9.28 -16.71
C ILE A 162 17.68 -10.79 -16.69
N ASN A 163 18.28 -11.32 -15.63
CA ASN A 163 18.45 -12.77 -15.47
C ASN A 163 17.13 -13.53 -15.47
N GLU A 164 16.13 -13.04 -14.75
CA GLU A 164 14.80 -13.66 -14.69
C GLU A 164 14.12 -13.66 -16.07
N LEU A 165 14.20 -12.53 -16.79
CA LEU A 165 13.65 -12.41 -18.15
C LEU A 165 14.38 -13.31 -19.17
N GLN A 166 15.69 -13.51 -19.02
CA GLN A 166 16.46 -14.40 -19.90
C GLN A 166 16.20 -15.87 -19.59
N LYS A 167 16.26 -16.26 -18.31
CA LYS A 167 16.20 -17.67 -17.86
C LYS A 167 14.79 -18.26 -17.85
N GLY A 168 13.73 -17.45 -17.96
CA GLY A 168 12.35 -17.92 -17.89
C GLY A 168 12.11 -19.17 -18.73
N GLY A 169 11.87 -20.30 -18.05
CA GLY A 169 11.54 -21.60 -18.64
C GLY A 169 10.04 -21.71 -18.96
N PHE A 170 9.58 -22.92 -19.28
CA PHE A 170 8.20 -23.17 -19.75
C PHE A 170 7.09 -22.69 -18.79
N ASP A 171 7.34 -22.65 -17.47
CA ASP A 171 6.35 -22.24 -16.46
C ASP A 171 6.41 -20.74 -16.07
N PHE A 172 7.34 -19.96 -16.62
CA PHE A 172 7.47 -18.54 -16.31
C PHE A 172 6.82 -17.67 -17.39
N ASP A 173 5.67 -17.08 -17.05
CA ASP A 173 5.03 -16.10 -17.92
C ASP A 173 5.75 -14.74 -17.84
N LYS A 174 6.67 -14.54 -18.78
CA LYS A 174 7.43 -13.29 -18.95
C LYS A 174 6.51 -12.09 -19.16
N ASN A 175 5.41 -12.25 -19.87
CA ASN A 175 4.50 -11.16 -20.18
C ASN A 175 3.75 -10.72 -18.93
N ALA A 176 3.21 -11.67 -18.15
CA ALA A 176 2.59 -11.37 -16.86
C ALA A 176 3.57 -10.71 -15.89
N TYR A 177 4.83 -11.14 -15.88
CA TYR A 177 5.86 -10.52 -15.04
C TYR A 177 6.14 -9.08 -15.44
N ILE A 178 6.39 -8.81 -16.73
CA ILE A 178 6.61 -7.46 -17.26
C ILE A 178 5.39 -6.58 -16.98
N GLU A 179 4.18 -7.09 -17.23
CA GLU A 179 2.95 -6.37 -16.96
C GLU A 179 2.85 -5.99 -15.48
N SER A 180 3.25 -6.88 -14.57
CA SER A 180 3.27 -6.59 -13.14
C SER A 180 4.24 -5.46 -12.75
N LEU A 181 5.36 -5.31 -13.47
CA LEU A 181 6.33 -4.21 -13.29
C LEU A 181 5.85 -2.91 -13.92
N VAL A 182 5.16 -3.01 -15.05
CA VAL A 182 4.55 -1.85 -15.72
C VAL A 182 3.36 -1.32 -14.93
N ASN A 183 2.57 -2.21 -14.30
CA ASN A 183 1.31 -1.84 -13.67
C ASN A 183 1.40 -1.45 -12.19
N THR A 184 2.49 -1.75 -11.49
CA THR A 184 2.67 -1.27 -10.10
C THR A 184 2.68 0.26 -10.02
N SER A 185 2.16 0.83 -8.93
CA SER A 185 2.04 2.29 -8.76
C SER A 185 3.40 2.98 -8.78
N VAL A 186 4.39 2.39 -8.09
CA VAL A 186 5.80 2.81 -8.14
C VAL A 186 6.68 1.60 -8.46
N LEU A 187 7.61 1.78 -9.39
CA LEU A 187 8.68 0.82 -9.66
C LEU A 187 10.01 1.43 -9.24
N ILE A 188 10.81 0.65 -8.53
CA ILE A 188 12.18 0.97 -8.18
C ILE A 188 13.08 -0.02 -8.93
N LEU A 189 13.93 0.52 -9.80
CA LEU A 189 14.99 -0.23 -10.48
C LEU A 189 16.32 0.06 -9.77
N ASP A 190 16.76 -0.92 -9.00
CA ASP A 190 17.94 -0.81 -8.14
C ASP A 190 19.20 -1.27 -8.88
N ASP A 191 20.30 -0.57 -8.65
CA ASP A 191 21.64 -0.82 -9.20
C ASP A 191 21.67 -0.86 -10.74
N LEU A 192 21.11 0.19 -11.35
CA LEU A 192 21.19 0.43 -12.78
C LEU A 192 22.61 0.88 -13.14
N GLY A 193 23.47 -0.03 -13.58
CA GLY A 193 24.85 0.29 -13.98
C GLY A 193 25.52 -0.88 -14.69
N ILE A 194 26.72 -0.64 -15.23
CA ILE A 194 27.61 -1.38 -16.18
C ILE A 194 27.45 -2.91 -16.34
N GLU A 195 26.82 -3.63 -15.42
CA GLU A 195 26.61 -5.06 -15.52
C GLU A 195 25.41 -5.42 -16.42
N ARG A 196 25.76 -5.53 -17.70
CA ARG A 196 25.14 -6.22 -18.86
C ARG A 196 24.86 -5.28 -20.02
N ASP A 197 25.96 -4.84 -20.65
CA ASP A 197 26.05 -4.31 -22.02
C ASP A 197 25.58 -5.32 -23.08
N THR A 198 24.36 -5.81 -22.94
CA THR A 198 23.68 -6.57 -23.98
C THR A 198 22.58 -5.68 -24.54
N SER A 199 22.49 -5.63 -25.88
CA SER A 199 21.38 -4.98 -26.58
C SER A 199 20.02 -5.40 -26.01
N TYR A 200 19.89 -6.68 -25.65
CA TYR A 200 18.71 -7.24 -24.99
C TYR A 200 18.37 -6.54 -23.66
N ALA A 201 19.33 -6.35 -22.75
CA ALA A 201 19.07 -5.72 -21.46
C ALA A 201 18.59 -4.26 -21.62
N LYS A 202 19.27 -3.51 -22.51
CA LYS A 202 18.88 -2.13 -22.85
C LYS A 202 17.46 -2.09 -23.43
N GLU A 203 17.12 -3.01 -24.33
CA GLU A 203 15.78 -3.11 -24.92
C GLU A 203 14.70 -3.42 -23.88
N GLN A 204 14.90 -4.42 -23.01
CA GLN A 204 13.90 -4.79 -22.00
C GLN A 204 13.60 -3.63 -21.04
N VAL A 205 14.64 -2.91 -20.61
CA VAL A 205 14.46 -1.80 -19.67
C VAL A 205 13.86 -0.58 -20.35
N TYR A 206 14.28 -0.28 -21.58
CA TYR A 206 13.59 0.72 -22.39
C TYR A 206 12.10 0.41 -22.50
N ASN A 207 11.74 -0.84 -22.80
CA ASN A 207 10.34 -1.26 -22.91
C ASN A 207 9.59 -1.07 -21.59
N ILE A 208 10.15 -1.48 -20.46
CA ILE A 208 9.51 -1.30 -19.14
C ILE A 208 9.34 0.20 -18.82
N VAL A 209 10.40 0.99 -18.96
CA VAL A 209 10.40 2.42 -18.62
C VAL A 209 9.45 3.20 -19.54
N ASN A 210 9.49 2.95 -20.85
CA ASN A 210 8.61 3.60 -21.82
C ASN A 210 7.13 3.29 -21.55
N ASN A 211 6.79 2.02 -21.30
CA ASN A 211 5.41 1.65 -20.97
C ASN A 211 4.92 2.31 -19.68
N ARG A 212 5.78 2.44 -18.67
CA ARG A 212 5.44 3.14 -17.43
C ARG A 212 5.26 4.63 -17.65
N TYR A 213 6.13 5.25 -18.45
CA TYR A 213 6.02 6.65 -18.84
C TYR A 213 4.68 6.93 -19.53
N LEU A 214 4.31 6.10 -20.52
CA LEU A 214 3.03 6.21 -21.24
C LEU A 214 1.82 6.01 -20.31
N LYS A 215 1.95 5.20 -19.25
CA LYS A 215 0.91 4.99 -18.24
C LYS A 215 0.96 6.01 -17.09
N GLN A 216 1.82 7.02 -17.14
CA GLN A 216 2.04 8.01 -16.09
C GLN A 216 2.31 7.39 -14.71
N LYS A 217 3.21 6.38 -14.68
CA LYS A 217 3.59 5.69 -13.44
C LYS A 217 5.03 6.01 -13.05
N PRO A 218 5.26 6.71 -11.93
CA PRO A 218 6.59 7.19 -11.55
C PRO A 218 7.56 6.03 -11.33
N THR A 219 8.82 6.25 -11.69
CA THR A 219 9.89 5.23 -11.59
C THR A 219 11.09 5.82 -10.85
N ILE A 220 11.62 5.08 -9.88
CA ILE A 220 12.80 5.45 -9.12
C ILE A 220 13.96 4.57 -9.57
N PHE A 221 15.14 5.16 -9.71
CA PHE A 221 16.36 4.46 -10.11
C PHE A 221 17.43 4.66 -9.06
N THR A 222 18.25 3.63 -8.83
CA THR A 222 19.53 3.77 -8.14
C THR A 222 20.66 3.36 -9.07
N THR A 223 21.82 4.00 -8.98
CA THR A 223 22.98 3.67 -9.82
C THR A 223 24.29 3.99 -9.12
N ASN A 224 25.30 3.16 -9.35
CA ASN A 224 26.68 3.43 -8.91
C ASN A 224 27.47 4.30 -9.90
N LEU A 225 26.86 4.70 -11.02
CA LEU A 225 27.49 5.57 -12.01
C LEU A 225 27.59 7.02 -11.51
N SER A 226 28.65 7.70 -11.95
CA SER A 226 28.77 9.14 -11.75
C SER A 226 27.78 9.89 -12.63
N TYR A 227 27.41 11.12 -12.24
CA TYR A 227 26.55 11.97 -13.04
C TYR A 227 27.10 12.20 -14.45
N ASP A 228 28.41 12.44 -14.57
CA ASP A 228 29.09 12.65 -15.86
C ASP A 228 28.97 11.43 -16.77
N THR A 229 29.08 10.22 -16.19
CA THR A 229 28.90 8.96 -16.94
C THR A 229 27.47 8.82 -17.43
N ILE A 230 26.49 9.18 -16.61
CA ILE A 230 25.07 9.13 -16.96
C ILE A 230 24.75 10.10 -18.11
N GLN A 231 25.27 11.33 -18.04
CA GLN A 231 25.03 12.35 -19.08
C GLN A 231 25.62 11.97 -20.43
N ARG A 232 26.76 11.27 -20.46
CA ARG A 232 27.42 10.87 -21.71
C ARG A 232 26.74 9.69 -22.42
N GLY A 233 25.74 9.07 -21.79
CA GLY A 233 25.07 7.88 -22.30
C GLY A 233 25.97 6.65 -22.16
N PHE A 234 25.67 5.81 -21.17
CA PHE A 234 26.33 4.51 -20.96
C PHE A 234 25.64 3.40 -21.76
#